data_AF-A0A3Q2PYX4-F1
#
_entry.id   AF-A0A3Q2PYX4-F1
#
_cell.length_a   1.000
_cell.length_b   1.000
_cell.length_c   1.000
_cell.angle_alpha   90.00
_cell.angle_beta   90.00
_cell.angle_gamma   90.00
#
_symmetry.space_group_name_H-M   'P 1'
#
loop_
_entity.id
_entity.type
_entity.pdbx_description
1 polymer ?
#
loop_
_entity_poly.entity_id
_entity_poly.type
_entity_poly.pdbx_seq_one_letter_code
_entity_poly.pdbx_strand_id
1 'polypeptide(L)'
;MMINTFDNFSSLASVGFSFSLIRVHVYQRMYGCEWNNETGEVSGYHQYGYDGEDWIIFDMKENRWIAAKQQAVITTNRWNNNRGYLEKYKNYFNQICPAWLKKYVDYGRSSLMSTGIKSHILIFFVLIDYFNLSLELNKKICLYLNFF
;
A
#
# COMPACT_ATOMS: atom_id res chain seq x y z
N MET A 1 -4.69 8.77 11.88
CA MET A 1 -5.45 9.14 10.66
C MET A 1 -5.83 7.91 9.82
N MET A 2 -6.20 6.78 10.46
CA MET A 2 -6.59 5.53 9.81
C MET A 2 -8.05 5.14 10.12
N ILE A 3 -8.72 5.92 10.98
CA ILE A 3 -10.05 5.64 11.52
C ILE A 3 -11.14 6.16 10.54
N ASN A 4 -10.94 7.32 9.91
CA ASN A 4 -12.01 7.99 9.17
C ASN A 4 -12.26 7.49 7.74
N THR A 5 -11.63 6.39 7.32
CA THR A 5 -11.93 5.73 6.03
C THR A 5 -13.04 4.69 6.16
N PHE A 6 -13.34 4.23 7.37
CA PHE A 6 -14.35 3.20 7.64
C PHE A 6 -15.75 3.75 7.93
N ASP A 7 -15.88 5.05 8.18
CA ASP A 7 -17.15 5.68 8.59
C ASP A 7 -18.26 5.61 7.52
N ASN A 8 -17.94 5.28 6.26
CA ASN A 8 -18.92 5.21 5.18
C ASN A 8 -19.58 3.81 4.99
N PHE A 9 -19.08 2.76 5.66
CA PHE A 9 -19.57 1.39 5.42
C PHE A 9 -20.61 0.91 6.45
N SER A 10 -20.91 1.73 7.46
CA SER A 10 -21.69 1.34 8.64
C SER A 10 -23.22 1.41 8.49
N SER A 11 -23.78 1.76 7.32
CA SER A 11 -25.22 2.10 7.21
C SER A 11 -26.18 0.97 6.77
N LEU A 12 -25.77 -0.30 6.70
CA LEU A 12 -26.62 -1.35 6.08
C LEU A 12 -26.78 -2.69 6.84
N ALA A 13 -26.68 -2.71 8.17
CA ALA A 13 -26.86 -3.96 8.94
C ALA A 13 -28.03 -3.89 9.94
N SER A 14 -29.26 -3.96 9.43
CA SER A 14 -30.43 -4.28 10.25
C SER A 14 -31.41 -5.20 9.50
N VAL A 15 -31.00 -6.43 9.22
CA VAL A 15 -31.93 -7.55 9.00
C VAL A 15 -31.38 -8.78 9.71
N GLY A 16 -32.07 -9.23 10.75
CA GLY A 16 -31.63 -10.33 11.61
C GLY A 16 -31.64 -11.68 10.90
N PHE A 17 -30.62 -12.50 11.12
CA PHE A 17 -30.66 -13.95 10.92
C PHE A 17 -29.64 -14.69 11.80
N SER A 18 -30.03 -15.90 12.16
CA SER A 18 -29.34 -16.91 12.97
C SER A 18 -28.04 -17.42 12.33
N PHE A 19 -27.12 -17.91 13.19
CA PHE A 19 -25.74 -18.38 12.94
C PHE A 19 -24.76 -17.29 12.46
N SER A 20 -24.02 -16.71 13.42
CA SER A 20 -22.98 -15.70 13.18
C SER A 20 -21.81 -16.30 12.39
N LEU A 21 -21.88 -16.24 11.06
CA LEU A 21 -20.70 -16.29 10.22
C LEU A 21 -19.93 -15.00 10.45
N ILE A 22 -18.96 -15.05 11.36
CA ILE A 22 -18.02 -13.97 11.60
C ILE A 22 -17.25 -13.74 10.28
N ARG A 23 -17.69 -12.76 9.48
CA ARG A 23 -17.00 -12.38 8.25
C ARG A 23 -15.80 -11.51 8.62
N VAL A 24 -14.60 -12.07 8.45
CA VAL A 24 -13.34 -11.35 8.57
C VAL A 24 -13.03 -10.72 7.23
N HIS A 25 -12.70 -9.43 7.25
CA HIS A 25 -12.27 -8.69 6.09
C HIS A 25 -10.78 -8.38 6.18
N VAL A 26 -10.13 -8.31 5.03
CA VAL A 26 -8.69 -8.07 4.95
C VAL A 26 -8.45 -6.74 4.26
N TYR A 27 -7.78 -5.83 4.95
CA TYR A 27 -7.28 -4.60 4.35
C TYR A 27 -5.79 -4.73 4.11
N GLN A 28 -5.36 -4.42 2.90
CA GLN A 28 -3.97 -4.55 2.49
C GLN A 28 -3.45 -3.20 2.04
N ARG A 29 -2.21 -2.89 2.42
CA ARG A 29 -1.48 -1.74 1.92
C ARG A 29 -0.14 -2.21 1.40
N MET A 30 0.10 -1.99 0.12
CA MET A 30 1.36 -2.30 -0.54
C MET A 30 2.00 -0.99 -0.99
N TYR A 31 3.26 -0.75 -0.62
CA TYR A 31 3.99 0.43 -1.08
C TYR A 31 5.49 0.19 -1.15
N GLY A 32 6.18 0.95 -1.99
CA GLY A 32 7.63 0.83 -2.15
C GLY A 32 8.10 1.42 -3.47
N CYS A 33 9.32 1.08 -3.85
CA CYS A 33 9.94 1.56 -5.08
C CYS A 33 10.82 0.50 -5.71
N GLU A 34 11.03 0.68 -7.00
CA GLU A 34 12.01 0.02 -7.82
C GLU A 34 13.10 0.99 -8.18
N TRP A 35 14.33 0.50 -8.26
CA TRP A 35 15.44 1.26 -8.80
C TRP A 35 16.17 0.43 -9.85
N ASN A 36 16.32 1.02 -11.03
CA ASN A 36 17.17 0.46 -12.06
C ASN A 36 18.61 0.96 -11.86
N ASN A 37 19.55 0.04 -11.62
CA ASN A 37 20.94 0.37 -11.32
C ASN A 37 21.78 0.78 -12.54
N GLU A 38 21.29 0.50 -13.76
CA GLU A 38 21.94 0.88 -15.03
C GLU A 38 21.48 2.26 -15.51
N THR A 39 20.16 2.48 -15.56
CA THR A 39 19.57 3.74 -16.07
C THR A 39 19.42 4.80 -14.98
N GLY A 40 19.43 4.38 -13.70
CA GLY A 40 19.13 5.25 -12.57
C GLY A 40 17.64 5.54 -12.38
N GLU A 41 16.77 4.95 -13.22
CA GLU A 41 15.32 5.16 -13.16
C GLU A 41 14.74 4.63 -11.83
N VAL A 42 13.78 5.36 -11.27
CA VAL A 42 13.07 4.96 -10.06
C VAL A 42 11.58 4.94 -10.36
N SER A 43 10.94 3.80 -10.10
CA SER A 43 9.48 3.66 -10.14
C SER A 43 8.95 3.48 -8.71
N GLY A 44 7.72 3.90 -8.45
CA GLY A 44 7.09 3.82 -7.15
C GLY A 44 5.69 3.24 -7.24
N TYR A 45 5.26 2.56 -6.19
CA TYR A 45 3.92 2.00 -6.09
C TYR A 45 3.36 2.26 -4.69
N HIS A 46 2.08 2.58 -4.65
CA HIS A 46 1.30 2.64 -3.42
C HIS A 46 -0.13 2.24 -3.73
N GLN A 47 -0.56 1.11 -3.18
CA GLN A 47 -1.85 0.50 -3.45
C GLN A 47 -2.49 0.06 -2.15
N TYR A 48 -3.82 0.11 -2.13
CA TYR A 48 -4.65 -0.39 -1.07
C TYR A 48 -5.59 -1.44 -1.66
N GLY A 49 -5.66 -2.60 -1.02
CA GLY A 49 -6.55 -3.69 -1.36
C GLY A 49 -7.56 -3.96 -0.24
N TYR A 50 -8.70 -4.51 -0.61
CA TYR A 50 -9.74 -4.95 0.32
C TYR A 50 -10.24 -6.34 -0.12
N ASP A 51 -10.21 -7.32 0.78
CA ASP A 51 -10.53 -8.72 0.52
C ASP A 51 -9.77 -9.31 -0.69
N GLY A 52 -8.53 -8.86 -0.90
CA GLY A 52 -7.67 -9.30 -2.00
C GLY A 52 -7.89 -8.61 -3.34
N GLU A 53 -8.83 -7.67 -3.42
CA GLU A 53 -9.08 -6.87 -4.63
C GLU A 53 -8.51 -5.46 -4.52
N ASP A 54 -8.07 -4.89 -5.64
CA ASP A 54 -7.62 -3.49 -5.70
C ASP A 54 -8.75 -2.54 -5.31
N TRP A 55 -8.43 -1.60 -4.42
CA TRP A 55 -9.38 -0.62 -3.89
C TRP A 55 -8.98 0.82 -4.24
N ILE A 56 -7.74 1.20 -3.94
CA ILE A 56 -7.18 2.54 -4.24
C ILE A 56 -5.74 2.39 -4.73
N ILE A 57 -5.39 3.08 -5.81
CA ILE A 57 -4.06 3.04 -6.43
C ILE A 57 -3.51 4.47 -6.50
N PHE A 58 -2.25 4.68 -6.14
CA PHE A 58 -1.56 5.95 -6.36
C PHE A 58 -0.92 5.97 -7.74
N ASP A 59 -1.34 6.91 -8.57
CA ASP A 59 -0.67 7.25 -9.81
C ASP A 59 0.42 8.28 -9.53
N MET A 60 1.67 7.82 -9.58
CA MET A 60 2.84 8.66 -9.36
C MET A 60 3.10 9.63 -10.51
N LYS A 61 2.74 9.28 -11.75
CA LYS A 61 2.96 10.12 -12.94
C LYS A 61 2.05 11.34 -12.88
N GLU A 62 0.78 11.12 -12.56
CA GLU A 62 -0.22 12.18 -12.44
C GLU A 62 -0.30 12.76 -11.03
N ASN A 63 0.44 12.20 -10.07
CA ASN A 63 0.46 12.58 -8.66
C ASN A 63 -0.94 12.62 -8.04
N ARG A 64 -1.73 11.56 -8.23
CA ARG A 64 -3.11 11.45 -7.72
C ARG A 64 -3.50 10.03 -7.34
N TRP A 65 -4.51 9.92 -6.49
CA TRP A 65 -5.14 8.67 -6.12
C TRP A 65 -6.29 8.32 -7.07
N ILE A 66 -6.29 7.09 -7.55
CA ILE A 66 -7.30 6.52 -8.43
C ILE A 66 -8.12 5.51 -7.62
N ALA A 67 -9.44 5.61 -7.71
CA ALA A 67 -10.36 4.65 -7.09
C ALA A 67 -10.56 3.48 -8.05
N ALA A 68 -10.17 2.27 -7.64
CA ALA A 68 -10.42 1.04 -8.41
C ALA A 68 -11.86 0.54 -8.21
N LYS A 69 -12.50 0.93 -7.09
CA LYS A 69 -13.90 0.60 -6.76
C LYS A 69 -14.69 1.86 -6.46
N GLN A 70 -15.98 1.84 -6.76
CA GLN A 70 -16.87 2.99 -6.56
C GLN A 70 -16.92 3.45 -5.09
N GLN A 71 -16.85 2.50 -4.16
CA GLN A 71 -16.82 2.74 -2.71
C GLN A 71 -15.61 3.58 -2.27
N ALA A 72 -14.54 3.60 -3.08
CA ALA A 72 -13.31 4.31 -2.77
C ALA A 72 -13.28 5.77 -3.25
N VAL A 73 -14.25 6.20 -4.08
CA VAL A 73 -14.27 7.52 -4.74
C VAL A 73 -14.28 8.67 -3.74
N ILE A 74 -15.04 8.54 -2.65
CA ILE A 74 -15.11 9.58 -1.60
C ILE A 74 -13.73 9.76 -0.95
N THR A 75 -13.03 8.66 -0.67
CA THR A 75 -11.70 8.65 -0.08
C THR A 75 -10.67 9.28 -1.02
N THR A 76 -10.65 8.88 -2.29
CA THR A 76 -9.69 9.42 -3.26
C THR A 76 -9.94 10.90 -3.54
N ASN A 77 -11.19 11.36 -3.62
CA ASN A 77 -11.52 12.79 -3.71
C ASN A 77 -10.97 13.58 -2.53
N ARG A 78 -11.15 13.08 -1.30
CA ARG A 78 -10.61 13.74 -0.10
C ARG A 78 -9.08 13.82 -0.12
N TRP A 79 -8.40 12.74 -0.52
CA TRP A 79 -6.94 12.70 -0.57
C TRP A 79 -6.38 13.56 -1.70
N ASN A 80 -7.02 13.57 -2.87
CA ASN A 80 -6.62 14.37 -4.02
C ASN A 80 -6.82 15.88 -3.79
N ASN A 81 -7.82 16.26 -2.98
CA ASN A 81 -8.01 17.65 -2.58
C ASN A 81 -6.97 18.14 -1.55
N ASN A 82 -6.19 17.23 -0.95
CA ASN A 82 -5.13 17.57 -0.01
C ASN A 82 -3.76 17.63 -0.70
N ARG A 83 -3.38 18.81 -1.21
CA ARG A 83 -2.11 19.03 -1.91
C ARG A 83 -0.88 18.67 -1.06
N GLY A 84 -0.87 19.01 0.23
CA GLY A 84 0.25 18.68 1.12
C GLY A 84 0.42 17.16 1.30
N TYR A 85 -0.69 16.41 1.29
CA TYR A 85 -0.66 14.96 1.32
C TYR A 85 -0.08 14.37 0.03
N LEU A 86 -0.50 14.87 -1.14
CA LEU A 86 0.04 14.42 -2.43
C LEU A 86 1.55 14.69 -2.54
N GLU A 87 2.00 15.91 -2.23
CA GLU A 87 3.42 16.27 -2.28
C GLU A 87 4.27 15.42 -1.33
N LYS A 88 3.74 15.05 -0.17
CA LYS A 88 4.42 14.14 0.76
C LYS A 88 4.69 12.77 0.13
N TYR A 89 3.71 12.18 -0.57
CA TYR A 89 3.92 10.88 -1.25
C TYR A 89 4.83 11.01 -2.45
N LYS A 90 4.65 12.06 -3.24
CA LYS A 90 5.56 12.36 -4.35
C LYS A 90 7.01 12.45 -3.87
N ASN A 91 7.26 13.17 -2.79
CA ASN A 91 8.60 13.27 -2.19
C ASN A 91 9.09 11.92 -1.66
N TYR A 92 8.22 11.16 -0.99
CA TYR A 92 8.59 9.85 -0.48
C TYR A 92 9.08 8.90 -1.58
N PHE A 93 8.34 8.77 -2.68
CA PHE A 93 8.70 7.85 -3.76
C PHE A 93 9.86 8.36 -4.62
N ASN A 94 10.00 9.67 -4.83
CA ASN A 94 11.09 10.21 -5.64
C ASN A 94 12.42 10.33 -4.91
N GLN A 95 12.42 10.53 -3.59
CA GLN A 95 13.65 10.82 -2.84
C GLN A 95 13.92 9.81 -1.73
N ILE A 96 12.93 9.61 -0.85
CA ILE A 96 13.14 8.85 0.39
C ILE A 96 13.29 7.35 0.07
N CYS A 97 12.34 6.78 -0.64
CA CYS A 97 12.34 5.36 -0.98
C CYS A 97 13.62 4.92 -1.73
N PRO A 98 14.03 5.58 -2.85
CA PRO A 98 15.24 5.16 -3.55
C PRO A 98 16.52 5.36 -2.72
N ALA A 99 16.56 6.35 -1.83
CA ALA A 99 17.70 6.52 -0.91
C ALA A 99 17.82 5.34 0.08
N TRP A 100 16.69 4.89 0.64
CA TRP A 100 16.66 3.68 1.48
C TRP A 100 17.01 2.43 0.69
N LEU A 101 16.47 2.28 -0.52
CA LEU A 101 16.72 1.15 -1.39
C LEU A 101 18.21 0.99 -1.70
N LYS A 102 18.87 2.06 -2.15
CA LYS A 102 20.33 2.08 -2.40
C LYS A 102 21.14 1.67 -1.16
N LYS A 103 20.76 2.21 0.01
CA LYS A 103 21.40 1.89 1.28
C LYS A 103 21.28 0.40 1.66
N TYR A 104 20.11 -0.21 1.46
CA TYR A 104 19.92 -1.64 1.73
C TYR A 104 20.67 -2.53 0.73
N VAL A 105 20.73 -2.12 -0.54
CA VAL A 105 21.55 -2.81 -1.56
C VAL A 105 23.02 -2.78 -1.17
N ASP A 106 23.53 -1.63 -0.72
CA ASP A 106 24.91 -1.51 -0.27
C ASP A 106 25.21 -2.40 0.95
N TYR A 107 24.26 -2.52 1.89
CA TYR A 107 24.38 -3.46 3.02
C TYR A 107 24.35 -4.93 2.60
N GLY A 108 23.54 -5.26 1.60
CA GLY A 108 23.42 -6.63 1.08
C GLY A 108 24.46 -7.00 0.03
N ARG A 109 25.35 -6.08 -0.37
CA ARG A 109 26.23 -6.22 -1.55
C ARG A 109 27.07 -7.50 -1.52
N SER A 110 27.57 -7.90 -0.35
CA SER A 110 28.33 -9.15 -0.19
C SER A 110 27.51 -10.42 -0.46
N SER A 111 26.20 -10.38 -0.20
CA SER A 111 25.27 -11.48 -0.47
C SER A 111 24.64 -11.41 -1.87
N LEU A 112 24.44 -10.20 -2.40
CA LEU A 112 23.81 -9.92 -3.71
C LEU A 112 24.73 -10.23 -4.90
N MET A 113 26.06 -10.07 -4.76
CA MET A 113 27.03 -10.21 -5.87
C MET A 113 27.32 -11.66 -6.34
N SER A 114 26.71 -12.70 -5.74
CA SER A 114 26.98 -14.11 -6.14
C SER A 114 26.11 -14.64 -7.28
N THR A 115 25.12 -13.86 -7.69
CA THR A 115 24.20 -14.20 -8.78
C THR A 115 24.14 -12.98 -9.67
N GLY A 116 24.25 -13.15 -10.99
CA GLY A 116 24.15 -12.06 -11.98
C GLY A 116 22.76 -11.43 -11.99
N ILE A 117 22.43 -10.71 -10.92
CA ILE A 117 21.10 -10.17 -10.66
C ILE A 117 20.93 -8.93 -11.53
N LYS A 118 19.82 -8.98 -12.24
CA LYS A 118 19.34 -8.08 -13.26
C LYS A 118 19.28 -6.65 -12.73
N SER A 119 19.30 -5.74 -13.68
CA SER A 119 19.40 -4.29 -13.57
C SER A 119 18.29 -3.61 -12.74
N HIS A 120 17.37 -4.37 -12.14
CA HIS A 120 16.15 -3.93 -11.47
C HIS A 120 16.10 -4.48 -10.04
N ILE A 121 16.24 -3.59 -9.06
CA ILE A 121 16.15 -3.95 -7.64
C ILE A 121 14.84 -3.41 -7.07
N LEU A 122 14.10 -4.28 -6.37
CA LEU A 122 12.75 -4.03 -5.89
C LEU A 122 12.65 -4.15 -4.37
N ILE A 123 12.04 -3.17 -3.69
CA ILE A 123 11.62 -3.30 -2.28
C ILE A 123 10.15 -2.93 -2.13
N PHE A 124 9.30 -3.95 -1.94
CA PHE A 124 7.88 -3.80 -1.63
C PHE A 124 7.64 -4.03 -0.13
N PHE A 125 6.98 -3.08 0.53
CA PHE A 125 6.41 -3.26 1.87
C PHE A 125 4.94 -3.66 1.73
N VAL A 126 4.55 -4.78 2.34
CA VAL A 126 3.15 -5.23 2.39
C VAL A 126 2.67 -5.26 3.84
N LEU A 127 1.76 -4.36 4.16
CA LEU A 127 1.07 -4.31 5.45
C LEU A 127 -0.32 -4.93 5.28
N ILE A 128 -0.66 -5.91 6.12
CA ILE A 128 -1.97 -6.57 6.12
C ILE A 128 -2.64 -6.32 7.47
N ASP A 129 -3.78 -5.63 7.44
CA ASP A 129 -4.63 -5.38 8.60
C ASP A 129 -5.88 -6.27 8.50
N TYR A 130 -6.14 -7.07 9.54
CA TYR A 130 -7.33 -7.92 9.63
C TYR A 130 -8.41 -7.19 10.45
N PHE A 131 -9.58 -7.02 9.85
CA PHE A 131 -10.74 -6.38 10.46
C PHE A 131 -11.85 -7.41 10.67
N ASN A 132 -12.30 -7.53 11.92
CA ASN A 132 -13.48 -8.32 12.25
C ASN A 132 -14.62 -7.38 12.62
N LEU A 133 -15.60 -7.24 11.74
CA LEU A 133 -16.73 -6.31 11.89
C LEU A 133 -17.59 -6.62 13.14
N SER A 134 -17.50 -7.85 13.67
CA SER A 134 -18.24 -8.31 14.86
C SER A 134 -17.51 -8.09 16.20
N LEU A 135 -16.21 -7.78 16.21
CA LEU A 135 -15.40 -7.90 17.44
C LEU A 135 -14.43 -6.73 17.74
N GLU A 136 -14.41 -5.65 16.96
CA GLU A 136 -13.50 -4.49 17.15
C GLU A 136 -12.00 -4.82 17.35
N LEU A 137 -11.56 -6.05 17.06
CA LEU A 137 -10.18 -6.47 17.20
C LEU A 137 -9.42 -6.18 15.91
N ASN A 138 -8.64 -5.11 15.90
CA ASN A 138 -7.70 -4.78 14.84
C ASN A 138 -6.38 -5.53 15.07
N LYS A 139 -6.10 -6.59 14.31
CA LYS A 139 -4.77 -7.23 14.29
C LYS A 139 -4.00 -6.76 13.06
N LYS A 140 -2.82 -6.16 13.30
CA LYS A 140 -1.90 -5.70 12.24
C LYS A 140 -0.77 -6.71 12.07
N ILE A 141 -0.56 -7.19 10.85
CA ILE A 141 0.57 -8.05 10.49
C ILE A 141 1.37 -7.35 9.39
N CYS A 142 2.64 -7.07 9.66
CA CYS A 142 3.58 -6.51 8.69
C CYS A 142 4.37 -7.66 8.06
N LEU A 143 4.25 -7.87 6.76
CA LEU A 143 5.06 -8.84 6.02
C LEU A 143 6.07 -8.06 5.18
N TYR A 144 7.36 -8.29 5.44
CA TYR A 144 8.44 -7.73 4.65
C TYR A 144 8.79 -8.74 3.55
N LEU A 145 8.47 -8.42 2.30
CA LEU A 145 8.81 -9.27 1.16
C LEU A 145 9.92 -8.61 0.36
N ASN A 146 11.16 -9.06 0.59
CA ASN A 146 12.27 -8.80 -0.32
C ASN A 146 12.11 -9.73 -1.53
N PHE A 147 11.81 -9.18 -2.69
CA PHE A 147 11.97 -9.90 -3.96
C PHE A 147 13.30 -9.44 -4.57
N PHE A 148 14.26 -10.37 -4.63
CA PHE A 148 15.57 -10.17 -5.26
C PHE A 148 15.46 -10.24 -6.78
#